data_AF-A0AA85F987-F1
#
_entry.id   AF-A0AA85F987-F1
#
_cell.length_a   1.000
_cell.length_b   1.000
_cell.length_c   1.000
_cell.angle_alpha   90.00
_cell.angle_beta   90.00
_cell.angle_gamma   90.00
#
_symmetry.space_group_name_H-M   'P 1'
#
loop_
_entity.id
_entity.type
_entity.pdbx_description
1 polymer ?
#
loop_
_entity_poly.entity_id
_entity_poly.type
_entity_poly.pdbx_seq_one_letter_code
_entity_poly.pdbx_strand_id
1 'polypeptide(L)'
;MVRMSSSRSSNLRTYLDKKFKPTFDQYSKKDGIPLSDLKRLLGKSDLPESKVHNLVDSADKDGNQFITYDEFLKQVLSEDEGTLQRLRIHKRVLNRAVLAIAPDCGREHQRAVAVNSGYDAIDGYNWGEADVDNYIQAYDCRPPPIFIPLITIAEIAVFIYYVVTYSNKPGSSSIVTASSGVPIDSILIYNPTKRHEAWRFLTYMFIHNGYVHLAFNCLLQVVLGLLLEIVHKFWRVGLVYLLGVIAGSLAHSVSDPFVLLAGASGGCYALIGAHLATVIMNWDIMQEGWLKDPLNFISSGVVRLILIILLGGGDTGLAIYARLKNPDERTRVGFSAHFGGFIAGLLLGVVILRNLKVEKWEKVFFWICILFFVLFAIAAILFNVFCVRINKCPASIWNT
;
A
#
# COMPACT_ATOMS: atom_id res chain seq x y z
N MET A 1 0.42 -27.14 -16.54
CA MET A 1 -0.53 -27.64 -17.56
C MET A 1 -1.96 -27.35 -17.10
N VAL A 2 -2.47 -26.16 -17.40
CA VAL A 2 -3.88 -25.82 -17.18
C VAL A 2 -4.44 -25.46 -18.55
N ARG A 3 -5.10 -26.42 -19.20
CA ARG A 3 -5.87 -26.16 -20.43
C ARG A 3 -6.91 -25.09 -20.09
N MET A 4 -6.92 -23.96 -20.80
CA MET A 4 -8.10 -23.10 -20.80
C MET A 4 -9.28 -23.92 -21.32
N SER A 5 -10.45 -23.84 -20.67
CA SER A 5 -11.62 -24.56 -21.14
C SER A 5 -12.00 -24.09 -22.56
N SER A 6 -12.42 -25.01 -23.44
CA SER A 6 -12.78 -24.70 -24.84
C SER A 6 -13.83 -23.59 -24.96
N SER A 7 -14.66 -23.42 -23.93
CA SER A 7 -15.65 -22.35 -23.78
C SER A 7 -15.03 -20.95 -23.68
N ARG A 8 -13.84 -20.79 -23.11
CA ARG A 8 -13.21 -19.47 -22.91
C ARG A 8 -12.52 -18.98 -24.18
N SER A 9 -11.93 -19.91 -24.95
CA SER A 9 -11.36 -19.64 -26.28
C SER A 9 -12.44 -19.32 -27.31
N SER A 10 -13.59 -20.02 -27.27
CA SER A 10 -14.72 -19.71 -28.16
C SER A 10 -15.33 -18.34 -27.89
N ASN A 11 -15.55 -17.98 -26.62
CA ASN A 11 -16.09 -16.67 -26.24
C ASN A 11 -15.15 -15.52 -26.62
N LEU A 12 -13.82 -15.69 -26.44
CA LEU A 12 -12.83 -14.71 -26.83
C LEU A 12 -12.78 -14.55 -28.36
N ARG A 13 -12.86 -15.65 -29.11
CA ARG A 13 -12.88 -15.62 -30.57
C ARG A 13 -14.14 -14.92 -31.10
N THR A 14 -15.33 -15.26 -30.61
CA THR A 14 -16.58 -14.58 -30.96
C THR A 14 -16.54 -13.09 -30.63
N TYR A 15 -15.89 -12.72 -29.52
CA TYR A 15 -15.69 -11.33 -29.14
C TYR A 15 -14.78 -10.59 -30.14
N LEU A 16 -13.59 -11.13 -30.43
CA LEU A 16 -12.64 -10.55 -31.37
C LEU A 16 -13.25 -10.44 -32.77
N ASP A 17 -13.99 -11.45 -33.23
CA ASP A 17 -14.61 -11.47 -34.56
C ASP A 17 -15.67 -10.39 -34.73
N LYS A 18 -16.44 -10.11 -33.67
CA LYS A 18 -17.52 -9.11 -33.72
C LYS A 18 -17.00 -7.69 -33.57
N LYS A 19 -15.93 -7.49 -32.81
CA LYS A 19 -15.52 -6.18 -32.29
C LYS A 19 -14.19 -5.69 -32.85
N PHE A 20 -13.25 -6.61 -33.11
CA PHE A 20 -11.89 -6.27 -33.51
C PHE A 20 -11.66 -6.46 -35.02
N LYS A 21 -12.32 -7.44 -35.63
CA LYS A 21 -12.29 -7.67 -37.08
C LYS A 21 -12.62 -6.41 -37.92
N PRO A 22 -13.62 -5.56 -37.56
CA PRO A 22 -13.91 -4.35 -38.32
C PRO A 22 -12.75 -3.36 -38.43
N THR A 23 -11.83 -3.34 -37.46
CA THR A 23 -10.61 -2.50 -37.51
C THR A 23 -9.63 -3.01 -38.56
N PHE A 24 -9.53 -4.33 -38.73
CA PHE A 24 -8.75 -4.94 -39.81
C PHE A 24 -9.43 -4.76 -41.16
N ASP A 25 -10.77 -4.77 -41.17
CA ASP A 25 -11.55 -4.59 -42.38
C ASP A 25 -11.37 -3.20 -43.00
N GLN A 26 -11.00 -2.17 -42.22
CA GLN A 26 -10.60 -0.85 -42.76
C GLN A 26 -9.38 -0.92 -43.68
N TYR A 27 -8.51 -1.91 -43.46
CA TYR A 27 -7.32 -2.17 -44.24
C TYR A 27 -7.49 -3.35 -45.22
N SER A 28 -8.67 -3.99 -45.26
CA SER A 28 -8.98 -5.18 -46.10
C SER A 28 -8.83 -4.99 -47.60
N LYS A 29 -8.77 -3.74 -48.10
CA LYS A 29 -8.44 -3.47 -49.51
C LYS A 29 -7.00 -3.91 -49.89
N LYS A 30 -6.16 -4.28 -48.92
CA LYS A 30 -4.78 -4.76 -49.10
C LYS A 30 -4.43 -5.95 -48.17
N ASP A 31 -5.40 -6.84 -47.91
CA ASP A 31 -5.22 -8.08 -47.14
C ASP A 31 -4.70 -7.97 -45.68
N GLY A 32 -4.57 -6.79 -45.09
CA GLY A 32 -4.19 -6.67 -43.67
C GLY A 32 -3.71 -5.28 -43.26
N ILE A 33 -3.39 -5.10 -41.98
CA ILE A 33 -2.83 -3.84 -41.48
C ILE A 33 -1.35 -3.77 -41.88
N PRO A 34 -0.88 -2.69 -42.55
CA PRO A 34 0.54 -2.54 -42.86
C PRO A 34 1.40 -2.55 -41.59
N LEU A 35 2.55 -3.21 -41.66
CA LEU A 35 3.50 -3.35 -40.55
C LEU A 35 3.90 -2.00 -39.95
N SER A 36 4.09 -0.99 -40.80
CA SER A 36 4.44 0.38 -40.43
C SER A 36 3.32 1.10 -39.67
N ASP A 37 2.07 0.91 -40.09
CA ASP A 37 0.90 1.48 -39.43
C ASP A 37 0.65 0.79 -38.09
N LEU A 38 0.85 -0.53 -38.01
CA LEU A 38 0.78 -1.26 -36.75
C LEU A 38 1.89 -0.85 -35.78
N LYS A 39 3.14 -0.71 -36.24
CA LYS A 39 4.26 -0.16 -35.44
C LYS A 39 3.92 1.25 -34.94
N ARG A 40 3.29 2.09 -35.76
CA ARG A 40 2.85 3.44 -35.36
C ARG A 40 1.71 3.41 -34.33
N LEU A 41 0.74 2.51 -34.48
CA LEU A 41 -0.36 2.35 -33.51
C LEU A 41 0.16 1.83 -32.16
N LEU A 42 1.08 0.86 -32.19
CA LEU A 42 1.72 0.31 -31.00
C LEU A 42 2.77 1.24 -30.39
N GLY A 43 3.45 2.05 -31.20
CA GLY A 43 4.42 3.05 -30.74
C GLY A 43 3.79 4.21 -29.96
N LYS A 44 2.46 4.38 -30.07
CA LYS A 44 1.69 5.29 -29.18
C LYS A 44 1.36 4.67 -27.83
N SER A 45 1.74 3.43 -27.57
CA SER A 45 1.52 2.74 -26.29
C SER A 45 2.78 2.79 -25.42
N ASP A 46 2.64 2.57 -24.11
CA ASP A 46 3.75 2.49 -23.15
C ASP A 46 4.60 1.20 -23.29
N LEU A 47 4.66 0.61 -24.48
CA LEU A 47 5.46 -0.57 -24.75
C LEU A 47 6.89 -0.14 -25.17
N PRO A 48 7.95 -0.77 -24.62
CA PRO A 48 9.30 -0.54 -25.10
C PRO A 48 9.40 -0.84 -26.60
N GLU A 49 10.05 0.03 -27.39
CA GLU A 49 10.16 -0.11 -28.85
C GLU A 49 10.71 -1.47 -29.28
N SER A 50 11.67 -2.02 -28.53
CA SER A 50 12.24 -3.35 -28.80
C SER A 50 11.21 -4.48 -28.69
N LYS A 51 10.20 -4.35 -27.82
CA LYS A 51 9.11 -5.33 -27.69
C LYS A 51 8.04 -5.15 -28.75
N VAL A 52 7.78 -3.90 -29.16
CA VAL A 52 6.90 -3.61 -30.30
C VAL A 52 7.48 -4.22 -31.56
N HIS A 53 8.77 -4.04 -31.79
CA HIS A 53 9.48 -4.62 -32.94
C HIS A 53 9.35 -6.15 -32.97
N ASN A 54 9.66 -6.82 -31.86
CA ASN A 54 9.56 -8.28 -31.78
C ASN A 54 8.11 -8.80 -31.93
N LEU A 55 7.12 -8.09 -31.38
CA LEU A 55 5.70 -8.46 -31.51
C LEU A 55 5.24 -8.38 -32.96
N VAL A 56 5.61 -7.30 -33.64
CA VAL A 56 5.16 -7.02 -34.99
C VAL A 56 5.87 -7.92 -36.00
N ASP A 57 7.18 -8.09 -35.89
CA ASP A 57 7.95 -8.95 -36.80
C ASP A 57 7.62 -10.43 -36.65
N SER A 58 7.12 -10.86 -35.49
CA SER A 58 6.66 -12.24 -35.28
C SER A 58 5.22 -12.48 -35.71
N ALA A 59 4.46 -11.42 -35.91
CA ALA A 59 3.09 -11.47 -36.41
C ALA A 59 3.06 -11.73 -37.93
N ASP A 60 4.02 -11.16 -38.65
CA ASP A 60 4.22 -11.30 -40.09
C ASP A 60 4.93 -12.62 -40.42
N LYS A 61 4.18 -13.74 -40.40
CA LYS A 61 4.75 -15.08 -40.60
C LYS A 61 5.08 -15.38 -42.06
N ASP A 62 4.39 -14.74 -42.98
CA ASP A 62 4.59 -14.91 -44.42
C ASP A 62 5.53 -13.86 -45.03
N GLY A 63 5.95 -12.86 -44.23
CA GLY A 63 6.94 -11.85 -44.60
C GLY A 63 6.41 -10.80 -45.55
N ASN A 64 5.08 -10.67 -45.66
CA ASN A 64 4.44 -9.83 -46.65
C ASN A 64 4.34 -8.35 -46.23
N GLN A 65 4.80 -7.99 -45.01
CA GLN A 65 4.71 -6.65 -44.41
C GLN A 65 3.28 -6.15 -44.12
N PHE A 66 2.32 -7.08 -44.09
CA PHE A 66 0.94 -6.89 -43.65
C PHE A 66 0.62 -7.92 -42.58
N ILE A 67 -0.30 -7.58 -41.68
CA ILE A 67 -0.79 -8.53 -40.69
C ILE A 67 -2.27 -8.71 -40.93
N THR A 68 -2.62 -9.91 -41.39
CA THR A 68 -4.02 -10.32 -41.57
C THR A 68 -4.69 -10.50 -40.20
N TYR A 69 -6.01 -10.41 -40.17
CA TYR A 69 -6.77 -10.68 -38.96
C TYR A 69 -6.56 -12.13 -38.46
N ASP A 70 -6.38 -13.09 -39.37
CA ASP A 70 -6.13 -14.49 -39.02
C ASP A 70 -4.72 -14.73 -38.47
N GLU A 71 -3.70 -14.02 -38.96
CA GLU A 71 -2.35 -14.06 -38.38
C GLU A 71 -2.32 -13.44 -36.99
N PHE A 72 -2.98 -12.30 -36.83
CA PHE A 72 -3.18 -11.66 -35.54
C PHE A 72 -3.90 -12.60 -34.57
N LEU A 73 -5.02 -13.20 -34.98
CA LEU A 73 -5.74 -14.17 -34.17
C LEU A 73 -4.88 -15.39 -33.84
N LYS A 74 -4.11 -15.92 -34.79
CA LYS A 74 -3.21 -17.05 -34.54
C LYS A 74 -2.15 -16.72 -33.51
N GLN A 75 -1.69 -15.47 -33.44
CA GLN A 75 -0.70 -15.05 -32.45
C GLN A 75 -1.33 -14.73 -31.09
N VAL A 76 -2.56 -14.21 -31.07
CA VAL A 76 -3.32 -13.88 -29.86
C VAL A 76 -3.91 -15.11 -29.21
N LEU A 77 -4.40 -16.05 -30.02
CA LEU A 77 -5.05 -17.29 -29.63
C LEU A 77 -4.12 -18.50 -29.72
N SER A 78 -2.84 -18.36 -30.12
CA SER A 78 -1.91 -19.48 -30.06
C SER A 78 -1.78 -19.94 -28.61
N GLU A 79 -2.24 -21.16 -28.35
CA GLU A 79 -2.04 -21.88 -27.08
C GLU A 79 -0.64 -22.51 -26.99
N ASP A 80 0.23 -22.29 -27.98
CA ASP A 80 1.60 -22.79 -27.95
C ASP A 80 2.43 -21.99 -26.95
N GLU A 81 2.56 -22.52 -25.73
CA GLU A 81 3.47 -22.01 -24.69
C GLU A 81 4.87 -21.77 -25.26
N GLY A 82 5.33 -22.58 -26.22
CA GLY A 82 6.61 -22.42 -26.90
C GLY A 82 6.71 -21.13 -27.73
N THR A 83 5.64 -20.72 -28.41
CA THR A 83 5.59 -19.47 -29.17
C THR A 83 5.51 -18.26 -28.24
N LEU A 84 4.65 -18.26 -27.23
CA LEU A 84 4.57 -17.18 -26.22
C LEU A 84 5.90 -16.99 -25.46
N GLN A 85 6.59 -18.09 -25.16
CA GLN A 85 7.86 -18.09 -24.45
C GLN A 85 9.04 -17.70 -25.36
N ARG A 86 9.06 -18.13 -26.64
CA ARG A 86 10.03 -17.64 -27.65
C ARG A 86 9.89 -16.15 -27.91
N LEU A 87 8.66 -15.64 -27.91
CA LEU A 87 8.36 -14.25 -28.16
C LEU A 87 8.68 -13.34 -26.96
N ARG A 88 8.79 -13.88 -25.73
CA ARG A 88 8.84 -13.08 -24.48
C ARG A 88 7.65 -12.12 -24.34
N ILE A 89 6.55 -12.40 -25.06
CA ILE A 89 5.36 -11.55 -25.13
C ILE A 89 4.42 -12.04 -24.03
N HIS A 90 4.42 -11.30 -22.92
CA HIS A 90 3.51 -11.54 -21.81
C HIS A 90 2.09 -11.18 -22.25
N LYS A 91 1.07 -11.81 -21.65
CA LYS A 91 -0.36 -11.54 -21.86
C LYS A 91 -0.73 -10.03 -21.83
N ARG A 92 0.05 -9.23 -21.10
CA ARG A 92 0.00 -7.76 -21.07
C ARG A 92 0.30 -7.06 -22.38
N VAL A 93 1.32 -7.50 -23.13
CA VAL A 93 1.69 -6.90 -24.41
C VAL A 93 0.56 -7.11 -25.41
N LEU A 94 -0.11 -8.26 -25.33
CA LEU A 94 -1.27 -8.60 -26.12
C LEU A 94 -2.50 -7.75 -25.76
N ASN A 95 -2.82 -7.63 -24.46
CA ASN A 95 -3.89 -6.76 -23.99
C ASN A 95 -3.67 -5.29 -24.35
N ARG A 96 -2.42 -4.80 -24.27
CA ARG A 96 -2.04 -3.44 -24.68
C ARG A 96 -2.09 -3.26 -26.19
N ALA A 97 -1.69 -4.26 -26.97
CA ALA A 97 -1.83 -4.23 -28.42
C ALA A 97 -3.30 -4.16 -28.84
N VAL A 98 -4.17 -4.96 -28.23
CA VAL A 98 -5.63 -4.89 -28.46
C VAL A 98 -6.19 -3.51 -28.10
N LEU A 99 -5.76 -2.91 -26.97
CA LEU A 99 -6.16 -1.55 -26.58
C LEU A 99 -5.65 -0.46 -27.54
N ALA A 100 -4.43 -0.60 -28.05
CA ALA A 100 -3.83 0.35 -28.98
C ALA A 100 -4.48 0.31 -30.37
N ILE A 101 -4.94 -0.86 -30.80
CA ILE A 101 -5.55 -1.08 -32.12
C ILE A 101 -7.06 -0.77 -32.09
N ALA A 102 -7.79 -1.15 -31.04
CA ALA A 102 -9.23 -0.89 -30.92
C ALA A 102 -9.60 -0.40 -29.50
N PRO A 103 -9.38 0.89 -29.21
CA PRO A 103 -9.56 1.45 -27.86
C PRO A 103 -11.02 1.36 -27.38
N ASP A 104 -12.00 1.37 -28.26
CA ASP A 104 -13.43 1.26 -27.89
C ASP A 104 -13.80 -0.17 -27.48
N CYS A 105 -13.21 -1.17 -28.12
CA CYS A 105 -13.41 -2.58 -27.77
C CYS A 105 -12.64 -2.96 -26.50
N GLY A 106 -11.44 -2.42 -26.32
CA GLY A 106 -10.73 -2.57 -25.04
C GLY A 106 -11.53 -1.95 -23.88
N ARG A 107 -12.11 -0.75 -24.09
CA ARG A 107 -12.99 -0.08 -23.11
C ARG A 107 -14.29 -0.84 -22.85
N GLU A 108 -14.88 -1.47 -23.86
CA GLU A 108 -16.12 -2.26 -23.71
C GLU A 108 -15.87 -3.60 -23.01
N HIS A 109 -14.76 -4.29 -23.28
CA HIS A 109 -14.34 -5.48 -22.53
C HIS A 109 -14.07 -5.13 -21.06
N GLN A 110 -13.36 -4.03 -20.80
CA GLN A 110 -13.09 -3.53 -19.46
C GLN A 110 -14.38 -3.15 -18.72
N ARG A 111 -15.34 -2.51 -19.41
CA ARG A 111 -16.68 -2.24 -18.89
C ARG A 111 -17.47 -3.52 -18.64
N ALA A 112 -17.41 -4.51 -19.52
CA ALA A 112 -18.09 -5.79 -19.32
C ALA A 112 -17.49 -6.59 -18.14
N VAL A 113 -16.17 -6.53 -17.94
CA VAL A 113 -15.50 -7.06 -16.75
C VAL A 113 -15.91 -6.29 -15.50
N ALA A 114 -16.02 -4.96 -15.56
CA ALA A 114 -16.48 -4.12 -14.45
C ALA A 114 -17.97 -4.36 -14.08
N VAL A 115 -18.85 -4.50 -15.08
CA VAL A 115 -20.29 -4.78 -14.92
C VAL A 115 -20.52 -6.20 -14.41
N ASN A 116 -19.82 -7.21 -14.94
CA ASN A 116 -19.84 -8.58 -14.40
C ASN A 116 -19.21 -8.67 -12.99
N SER A 117 -18.47 -7.64 -12.59
CA SER A 117 -17.91 -7.47 -11.25
C SER A 117 -18.78 -6.58 -10.35
N GLY A 118 -19.94 -6.07 -10.81
CA GLY A 118 -20.91 -5.33 -10.00
C GLY A 118 -20.52 -3.89 -9.63
N TYR A 119 -19.82 -3.17 -10.52
CA TYR A 119 -19.48 -1.75 -10.34
C TYR A 119 -20.22 -0.85 -11.34
N ASP A 120 -20.79 0.27 -10.86
CA ASP A 120 -21.45 1.29 -11.70
C ASP A 120 -20.47 2.32 -12.29
N ALA A 121 -19.27 2.46 -11.71
CA ALA A 121 -18.18 3.29 -12.23
C ALA A 121 -16.82 2.63 -11.98
N ILE A 122 -15.91 2.80 -12.94
CA ILE A 122 -14.54 2.27 -12.90
C ILE A 122 -13.72 3.13 -11.96
N ASP A 123 -12.96 2.51 -11.05
CA ASP A 123 -11.95 3.19 -10.25
C ASP A 123 -10.90 3.83 -11.19
N GLY A 124 -10.99 5.16 -11.32
CA GLY A 124 -10.09 6.01 -12.09
C GLY A 124 -8.63 5.94 -11.65
N TYR A 125 -8.32 5.29 -10.53
CA TYR A 125 -6.97 5.20 -9.98
C TYR A 125 -6.18 3.94 -10.35
N ASN A 126 -6.82 2.90 -10.91
CA ASN A 126 -6.21 1.58 -11.11
C ASN A 126 -6.05 1.19 -12.61
N TRP A 127 -5.93 2.19 -13.50
CA TRP A 127 -5.74 1.96 -14.93
C TRP A 127 -4.33 1.43 -15.24
N GLY A 128 -4.17 0.11 -15.23
CA GLY A 128 -3.08 -0.57 -15.95
C GLY A 128 -2.23 -1.59 -15.18
N GLU A 129 -2.43 -1.79 -13.88
CA GLU A 129 -1.49 -2.55 -13.03
C GLU A 129 -2.07 -3.82 -12.35
N ALA A 130 -3.36 -4.11 -12.49
CA ALA A 130 -4.02 -5.26 -11.85
C ALA A 130 -3.83 -6.62 -12.58
N ASP A 131 -2.73 -6.80 -13.32
CA ASP A 131 -2.45 -8.04 -14.06
C ASP A 131 -0.98 -8.45 -13.84
N VAL A 132 -0.49 -8.39 -12.60
CA VAL A 132 0.89 -8.79 -12.24
C VAL A 132 1.02 -10.30 -12.10
N ASP A 133 1.96 -10.91 -12.84
CA ASP A 133 2.21 -12.37 -12.78
C ASP A 133 2.99 -12.79 -11.52
N ASN A 134 3.63 -11.83 -10.83
CA ASN A 134 4.24 -12.01 -9.53
C ASN A 134 4.32 -10.67 -8.78
N TYR A 135 4.46 -10.72 -7.45
CA TYR A 135 4.35 -9.54 -6.60
C TYR A 135 5.47 -8.50 -6.84
N ILE A 136 6.66 -8.92 -7.27
CA ILE A 136 7.76 -7.98 -7.61
C ILE A 136 7.35 -7.00 -8.71
N GLN A 137 6.55 -7.43 -9.68
CA GLN A 137 6.15 -6.55 -10.78
C GLN A 137 5.27 -5.37 -10.33
N ALA A 138 4.75 -5.41 -9.10
CA ALA A 138 4.08 -4.29 -8.47
C ALA A 138 5.04 -3.27 -7.84
N TYR A 139 6.35 -3.57 -7.70
CA TYR A 139 7.35 -2.61 -7.25
C TYR A 139 7.62 -1.60 -8.37
N ASP A 140 7.23 -0.36 -8.12
CA ASP A 140 7.43 0.71 -9.07
C ASP A 140 7.86 1.98 -8.34
N CYS A 141 9.12 2.37 -8.58
CA CYS A 141 9.77 3.56 -8.02
C CYS A 141 9.29 4.88 -8.66
N ARG A 142 8.17 4.87 -9.41
CA ARG A 142 7.54 6.07 -9.98
C ARG A 142 6.13 6.28 -9.43
N PRO A 143 5.84 7.37 -8.72
CA PRO A 143 6.81 8.32 -8.16
C PRO A 143 7.73 7.65 -7.13
N PRO A 144 8.93 8.21 -6.88
CA PRO A 144 9.83 7.71 -5.85
C PRO A 144 9.17 7.76 -4.47
N PRO A 145 9.65 6.96 -3.49
CA PRO A 145 9.20 7.09 -2.12
C PRO A 145 9.56 8.49 -1.59
N ILE A 146 8.54 9.20 -1.10
CA ILE A 146 8.59 10.59 -0.65
C ILE A 146 8.08 10.69 0.79
N PHE A 147 6.95 10.06 1.12
CA PHE A 147 6.30 10.23 2.41
C PHE A 147 7.16 9.72 3.56
N ILE A 148 7.64 8.47 3.48
CA ILE A 148 8.41 7.85 4.57
C ILE A 148 9.74 8.59 4.84
N PRO A 149 10.55 8.93 3.82
CA PRO A 149 11.73 9.77 4.04
C PRO A 149 11.40 11.12 4.67
N LEU A 150 10.35 11.81 4.18
CA LEU A 150 10.00 13.13 4.70
C LEU A 150 9.56 13.09 6.16
N ILE A 151 8.70 12.13 6.54
CA ILE A 151 8.21 12.04 7.92
C ILE A 151 9.33 11.61 8.88
N THR A 152 10.22 10.70 8.48
CA THR A 152 11.43 10.37 9.25
C THR A 152 12.34 11.57 9.46
N ILE A 153 12.60 12.38 8.40
CA ILE A 153 13.41 13.60 8.53
C ILE A 153 12.75 14.59 9.48
N ALA A 154 11.43 14.76 9.39
CA ALA A 154 10.69 15.65 10.28
C ALA A 154 10.77 15.21 11.75
N GLU A 155 10.64 13.92 12.05
CA GLU A 155 10.80 13.35 13.40
C GLU A 155 12.20 13.61 13.97
N ILE A 156 13.24 13.36 13.18
CA ILE A 156 14.63 13.61 13.57
C ILE A 156 14.87 15.10 13.80
N ALA A 157 14.38 15.97 12.91
CA ALA A 157 14.54 17.42 13.03
C ALA A 157 13.86 17.97 14.29
N VAL A 158 12.62 17.54 14.57
CA VAL A 158 11.89 17.94 15.78
C VAL A 158 12.60 17.43 17.04
N PHE A 159 13.10 16.19 17.02
CA PHE A 159 13.87 15.64 18.13
C PHE A 159 15.13 16.46 18.42
N ILE A 160 15.93 16.78 17.39
CA ILE A 160 17.13 17.63 17.52
C ILE A 160 16.76 19.01 18.07
N TYR A 161 15.69 19.62 17.55
CA TYR A 161 15.22 20.92 18.04
C TYR A 161 14.94 20.91 19.55
N TYR A 162 14.25 19.89 20.06
CA TYR A 162 13.96 19.78 21.50
C TYR A 162 15.21 19.47 22.32
N VAL A 163 16.10 18.60 21.85
CA VAL A 163 17.39 18.31 22.50
C VAL A 163 18.18 19.60 22.70
N VAL A 164 18.35 20.39 21.63
CA VAL A 164 19.12 21.65 21.67
C VAL A 164 18.43 22.68 22.58
N THR A 165 17.12 22.84 22.46
CA THR A 165 16.37 23.83 23.23
C THR A 165 16.37 23.52 24.74
N TYR A 166 16.21 22.26 25.13
CA TYR A 166 16.21 21.87 26.55
C TYR A 166 17.62 21.81 27.16
N SER A 167 18.65 21.51 26.37
CA SER A 167 20.05 21.57 26.80
C SER A 167 20.49 23.00 27.14
N ASN A 168 19.96 23.99 26.41
CA ASN A 168 20.31 25.40 26.58
C ASN A 168 19.52 26.13 27.69
N LYS A 169 18.54 25.48 28.35
CA LYS A 169 17.74 26.09 29.42
C LYS A 169 18.46 25.99 30.78
N PRO A 170 18.74 27.12 31.46
CA PRO A 170 19.34 27.08 32.80
C PRO A 170 18.42 26.34 33.79
N GLY A 171 18.94 25.35 34.52
CA GLY A 171 18.18 24.56 35.49
C GLY A 171 17.37 23.39 34.91
N SER A 172 17.41 23.17 33.59
CA SER A 172 16.84 21.99 32.94
C SER A 172 17.74 20.78 33.19
N SER A 173 17.34 19.88 34.09
CA SER A 173 17.95 18.57 34.28
C SER A 173 17.50 17.54 33.22
N SER A 174 16.77 17.97 32.18
CA SER A 174 16.25 17.13 31.10
C SER A 174 17.35 16.77 30.10
N ILE A 175 18.38 16.08 30.58
CA ILE A 175 19.39 15.46 29.72
C ILE A 175 18.69 14.34 28.95
N VAL A 176 18.71 14.43 27.63
CA VAL A 176 18.23 13.35 26.76
C VAL A 176 19.21 12.19 26.85
N THR A 177 18.71 11.04 27.27
CA THR A 177 19.48 9.79 27.39
C THR A 177 19.01 8.77 26.36
N ALA A 178 19.51 7.54 26.46
CA ALA A 178 19.06 6.43 25.62
C ALA A 178 17.54 6.22 25.71
N SER A 179 16.98 6.32 26.93
CA SER A 179 15.62 5.88 27.26
C SER A 179 14.79 6.91 28.02
N SER A 180 15.33 8.10 28.27
CA SER A 180 14.65 9.20 28.96
C SER A 180 14.94 10.55 28.31
N GLY A 181 14.19 11.59 28.71
CA GLY A 181 14.34 12.95 28.20
C GLY A 181 13.20 13.41 27.29
N VAL A 182 11.99 12.91 27.51
CA VAL A 182 10.80 13.39 26.80
C VAL A 182 10.50 14.87 27.13
N PRO A 183 10.25 15.74 26.13
CA PRO A 183 9.89 17.13 26.35
C PRO A 183 8.41 17.26 26.76
N ILE A 184 8.13 17.11 28.07
CA ILE A 184 6.76 17.07 28.63
C ILE A 184 5.98 18.37 28.37
N ASP A 185 6.65 19.52 28.34
CA ASP A 185 6.00 20.82 28.11
C ASP A 185 5.74 21.13 26.63
N SER A 186 6.07 20.21 25.73
CA SER A 186 5.89 20.39 24.30
C SER A 186 4.43 20.67 23.92
N ILE A 187 4.23 21.57 22.95
CA ILE A 187 2.91 21.78 22.35
C ILE A 187 2.46 20.60 21.48
N LEU A 188 3.37 19.69 21.12
CA LEU A 188 3.12 18.59 20.20
C LEU A 188 2.75 17.30 20.91
N ILE A 189 3.19 17.10 22.16
CA ILE A 189 2.89 15.90 22.95
C ILE A 189 1.39 15.74 23.17
N TYR A 190 0.89 14.50 23.17
CA TYR A 190 -0.48 14.25 23.58
C TYR A 190 -0.60 14.44 25.09
N ASN A 191 -1.48 15.37 25.48
CA ASN A 191 -1.74 15.69 26.88
C ASN A 191 -3.21 15.45 27.21
N PRO A 192 -3.53 14.54 28.15
CA PRO A 192 -4.92 14.23 28.51
C PRO A 192 -5.67 15.43 29.12
N THR A 193 -4.98 16.43 29.68
CA THR A 193 -5.65 17.64 30.19
C THR A 193 -6.05 18.61 29.06
N LYS A 194 -5.54 18.40 27.84
CA LYS A 194 -5.74 19.27 26.67
C LYS A 194 -6.38 18.53 25.50
N ARG A 195 -7.32 17.61 25.76
CA ARG A 195 -8.05 16.85 24.72
C ARG A 195 -8.78 17.71 23.69
N HIS A 196 -9.13 18.94 24.03
CA HIS A 196 -9.75 19.90 23.10
C HIS A 196 -8.76 20.39 22.03
N GLU A 197 -7.45 20.30 22.28
CA GLU A 197 -6.38 20.61 21.34
C GLU A 197 -6.19 19.44 20.36
N ALA A 198 -7.14 19.25 19.44
CA ALA A 198 -7.27 18.06 18.59
C ALA A 198 -6.00 17.70 17.79
N TRP A 199 -5.15 18.67 17.45
CA TRP A 199 -3.87 18.42 16.77
C TRP A 199 -2.94 17.51 17.57
N ARG A 200 -3.04 17.50 18.91
CA ARG A 200 -2.23 16.65 19.79
C ARG A 200 -2.45 15.15 19.58
N PHE A 201 -3.59 14.75 19.02
CA PHE A 201 -3.85 13.37 18.62
C PHE A 201 -3.05 12.94 17.38
N LEU A 202 -2.46 13.89 16.65
CA LEU A 202 -1.61 13.65 15.49
C LEU A 202 -0.14 14.01 15.78
N THR A 203 0.12 15.20 16.34
CA THR A 203 1.47 15.76 16.47
C THR A 203 2.36 15.02 17.46
N TYR A 204 1.80 14.18 18.33
CA TYR A 204 2.56 13.42 19.31
C TYR A 204 3.59 12.48 18.65
N MET A 205 3.38 12.11 17.38
CA MET A 205 4.30 11.30 16.59
C MET A 205 5.70 11.89 16.48
N PHE A 206 5.84 13.21 16.60
CA PHE A 206 7.15 13.89 16.52
C PHE A 206 7.92 13.90 17.84
N ILE A 207 7.28 13.58 18.96
CA ILE A 207 7.90 13.62 20.29
C ILE A 207 8.39 12.23 20.66
N HIS A 208 9.62 12.11 21.15
CA HIS A 208 10.22 10.82 21.51
C HIS A 208 10.86 10.88 22.90
N ASN A 209 10.96 9.71 23.53
CA ASN A 209 11.51 9.55 24.88
C ASN A 209 12.89 8.89 24.81
N GLY A 210 13.93 9.69 24.59
CA GLY A 210 15.30 9.22 24.39
C GLY A 210 15.61 8.82 22.94
N TYR A 211 16.91 8.72 22.62
CA TYR A 211 17.37 8.48 21.25
C TYR A 211 17.17 7.04 20.78
N VAL A 212 17.11 6.05 21.67
CA VAL A 212 16.83 4.65 21.29
C VAL A 212 15.38 4.51 20.82
N HIS A 213 14.44 5.19 21.50
CA HIS A 213 13.03 5.19 21.10
C HIS A 213 12.86 5.81 19.70
N LEU A 214 13.51 6.94 19.42
CA LEU A 214 13.52 7.53 18.07
C LEU A 214 14.14 6.58 17.04
N ALA A 215 15.34 6.02 17.33
CA ALA A 215 16.07 5.17 16.39
C ALA A 215 15.26 3.94 15.97
N PHE A 216 14.57 3.28 16.92
CA PHE A 216 13.71 2.13 16.60
C PHE A 216 12.47 2.53 15.78
N ASN A 217 11.81 3.65 16.09
CA ASN A 217 10.69 4.14 15.27
C ASN A 217 11.15 4.43 13.84
N CYS A 218 12.26 5.17 13.68
CA CYS A 218 12.85 5.44 12.37
C CYS A 218 13.21 4.16 11.62
N LEU A 219 13.80 3.16 12.30
CA LEU A 219 14.14 1.87 11.70
C LEU A 219 12.89 1.13 11.20
N LEU A 220 11.86 0.99 12.04
CA LEU A 220 10.60 0.34 11.68
C LEU A 220 9.93 1.06 10.50
N GLN A 221 9.84 2.38 10.60
CA GLN A 221 9.21 3.23 9.60
C GLN A 221 9.92 3.18 8.26
N VAL A 222 11.26 3.26 8.23
CA VAL A 222 12.05 3.20 7.00
C VAL A 222 11.96 1.81 6.38
N VAL A 223 12.19 0.75 7.15
CA VAL A 223 12.19 -0.62 6.61
C VAL A 223 10.81 -1.02 6.13
N LEU A 224 9.78 -0.86 6.95
CA LEU A 224 8.43 -1.30 6.61
C LEU A 224 7.71 -0.31 5.69
N GLY A 225 7.89 0.98 5.92
CA GLY A 225 7.23 2.03 5.15
C GLY A 225 7.71 2.08 3.71
N LEU A 226 9.03 2.05 3.47
CA LEU A 226 9.55 2.09 2.10
C LEU A 226 9.10 0.87 1.28
N LEU A 227 9.07 -0.31 1.89
CA LEU A 227 8.58 -1.53 1.23
C LEU A 227 7.10 -1.45 0.83
N LEU A 228 6.28 -0.73 1.59
CA LEU A 228 4.88 -0.46 1.20
C LEU A 228 4.80 0.66 0.16
N GLU A 229 5.60 1.72 0.32
CA GLU A 229 5.52 2.92 -0.50
C GLU A 229 5.92 2.66 -1.96
N ILE A 230 6.91 1.80 -2.18
CA ILE A 230 7.34 1.39 -3.53
C ILE A 230 6.24 0.60 -4.27
N VAL A 231 5.36 -0.08 -3.54
CA VAL A 231 4.28 -0.89 -4.14
C VAL A 231 2.96 -0.12 -4.23
N HIS A 232 2.61 0.58 -3.16
CA HIS A 232 1.29 1.19 -2.96
C HIS A 232 1.29 2.72 -3.13
N LYS A 233 2.44 3.34 -3.36
CA LYS A 233 2.64 4.78 -3.55
C LYS A 233 2.48 5.61 -2.27
N PHE A 234 3.12 6.78 -2.26
CA PHE A 234 3.28 7.63 -1.09
C PHE A 234 1.96 8.07 -0.45
N TRP A 235 0.94 8.41 -1.25
CA TRP A 235 -0.31 8.94 -0.72
C TRP A 235 -1.15 7.88 0.01
N ARG A 236 -1.11 6.62 -0.45
CA ARG A 236 -1.83 5.52 0.21
C ARG A 236 -1.16 5.16 1.53
N VAL A 237 0.17 5.01 1.50
CA VAL A 237 0.95 4.71 2.70
C VAL A 237 0.88 5.86 3.71
N GLY A 238 0.98 7.11 3.25
CA GLY A 238 0.83 8.28 4.11
C GLY A 238 -0.53 8.35 4.79
N LEU A 239 -1.62 8.06 4.07
CA LEU A 239 -2.94 8.03 4.67
C LEU A 239 -3.08 6.94 5.74
N VAL A 240 -2.60 5.72 5.47
CA VAL A 240 -2.61 4.63 6.45
C VAL A 240 -1.77 4.97 7.68
N TYR A 241 -0.58 5.55 7.50
CA TYR A 241 0.29 5.95 8.59
C TYR A 241 -0.37 7.02 9.48
N LEU A 242 -0.86 8.11 8.89
CA LEU A 242 -1.44 9.24 9.64
C LEU A 242 -2.73 8.84 10.36
N LEU A 243 -3.59 8.04 9.71
CA LEU A 243 -4.78 7.50 10.36
C LEU A 243 -4.41 6.48 11.45
N GLY A 244 -3.33 5.75 11.28
CA GLY A 244 -2.73 4.88 12.29
C GLY A 244 -2.29 5.63 13.55
N VAL A 245 -1.60 6.76 13.37
CA VAL A 245 -1.22 7.67 14.46
C VAL A 245 -2.47 8.18 15.20
N ILE A 246 -3.48 8.64 14.48
CA ILE A 246 -4.74 9.11 15.09
C ILE A 246 -5.47 7.97 15.82
N ALA A 247 -5.56 6.78 15.22
CA ALA A 247 -6.19 5.63 15.85
C ALA A 247 -5.43 5.17 17.09
N GLY A 248 -4.09 5.22 17.07
CA GLY A 248 -3.23 4.93 18.21
C GLY A 248 -3.47 5.88 19.37
N SER A 249 -3.48 7.20 19.14
CA SER A 249 -3.78 8.17 20.19
C SER A 249 -5.20 8.08 20.70
N LEU A 250 -6.18 7.80 19.84
CA LEU A 250 -7.56 7.54 20.24
C LEU A 250 -7.66 6.29 21.13
N ALA A 251 -7.03 5.17 20.76
CA ALA A 251 -6.99 3.97 21.59
C ALA A 251 -6.32 4.22 22.94
N HIS A 252 -5.18 4.92 22.94
CA HIS A 252 -4.46 5.31 24.16
C HIS A 252 -5.28 6.21 25.08
N SER A 253 -5.96 7.20 24.50
CA SER A 253 -6.79 8.13 25.28
C SER A 253 -7.93 7.46 26.04
N VAL A 254 -8.39 6.30 25.57
CA VAL A 254 -9.44 5.49 26.18
C VAL A 254 -8.87 4.53 27.22
N SER A 255 -7.75 3.86 26.95
CA SER A 255 -7.18 2.84 27.85
C SER A 255 -6.36 3.43 29.00
N ASP A 256 -5.56 4.46 28.73
CA ASP A 256 -4.65 5.11 29.65
C ASP A 256 -4.99 6.63 29.70
N PRO A 257 -6.20 7.00 30.15
CA PRO A 257 -6.74 8.35 30.02
C PRO A 257 -5.99 9.43 30.79
N PHE A 258 -4.98 9.09 31.59
CA PHE A 258 -4.22 10.03 32.40
C PHE A 258 -2.73 10.08 31.99
N VAL A 259 -2.30 9.31 30.99
CA VAL A 259 -0.89 9.15 30.63
C VAL A 259 -0.57 9.99 29.40
N LEU A 260 0.57 10.68 29.41
CA LEU A 260 1.08 11.41 28.24
C LEU A 260 1.43 10.41 27.13
N LEU A 261 1.25 10.80 25.88
CA LEU A 261 1.66 9.96 24.74
C LEU A 261 2.63 10.71 23.85
N ALA A 262 3.69 10.00 23.48
CA ALA A 262 4.78 10.43 22.64
C ALA A 262 5.27 9.23 21.82
N GLY A 263 5.59 9.46 20.55
CA GLY A 263 6.26 8.51 19.67
C GLY A 263 5.48 8.25 18.39
N ALA A 264 6.19 8.06 17.29
CA ALA A 264 5.63 7.73 15.98
C ALA A 264 5.06 6.29 15.87
N SER A 265 5.05 5.57 16.99
CA SER A 265 4.80 4.13 16.99
C SER A 265 3.38 3.75 16.60
N GLY A 266 2.38 4.61 16.83
CA GLY A 266 1.03 4.39 16.28
C GLY A 266 1.03 4.25 14.75
N GLY A 267 1.83 5.07 14.06
CA GLY A 267 2.04 4.97 12.62
C GLY A 267 2.89 3.75 12.24
N CYS A 268 3.96 3.46 12.98
CA CYS A 268 4.80 2.27 12.74
C CYS A 268 3.99 0.96 12.83
N TYR A 269 3.14 0.82 13.84
CA TYR A 269 2.27 -0.35 13.98
C TYR A 269 1.17 -0.38 12.93
N ALA A 270 0.70 0.77 12.45
CA ALA A 270 -0.18 0.80 11.29
C ALA A 270 0.51 0.29 10.02
N LEU A 271 1.79 0.58 9.81
CA LEU A 271 2.56 -0.03 8.71
C LEU A 271 2.66 -1.55 8.89
N ILE A 272 2.90 -2.04 10.11
CA ILE A 272 2.91 -3.48 10.41
C ILE A 272 1.55 -4.13 10.07
N GLY A 273 0.45 -3.55 10.53
CA GLY A 273 -0.90 -4.03 10.23
C GLY A 273 -1.20 -3.98 8.72
N ALA A 274 -0.73 -2.95 8.04
CA ALA A 274 -0.91 -2.80 6.60
C ALA A 274 -0.11 -3.85 5.81
N HIS A 275 1.11 -4.21 6.25
CA HIS A 275 1.82 -5.37 5.68
C HIS A 275 1.05 -6.67 5.87
N LEU A 276 0.47 -6.90 7.05
CA LEU A 276 -0.34 -8.09 7.30
C LEU A 276 -1.57 -8.12 6.38
N ALA A 277 -2.25 -6.98 6.19
CA ALA A 277 -3.33 -6.86 5.22
C ALA A 277 -2.85 -7.21 3.80
N THR A 278 -1.74 -6.64 3.35
CA THR A 278 -1.15 -6.94 2.05
C THR A 278 -0.83 -8.43 1.87
N VAL A 279 -0.28 -9.08 2.89
CA VAL A 279 0.02 -10.52 2.89
C VAL A 279 -1.27 -11.35 2.80
N ILE A 280 -2.31 -11.00 3.56
CA ILE A 280 -3.62 -11.69 3.51
C ILE A 280 -4.24 -11.58 2.12
N MET A 281 -4.22 -10.38 1.53
CA MET A 281 -4.89 -10.09 0.26
C MET A 281 -4.12 -10.60 -0.97
N ASN A 282 -2.80 -10.76 -0.89
CA ASN A 282 -1.95 -11.06 -2.05
C ASN A 282 -1.10 -12.34 -1.86
N TRP A 283 -1.46 -13.22 -0.92
CA TRP A 283 -0.66 -14.39 -0.55
C TRP A 283 -0.21 -15.22 -1.75
N ASP A 284 -1.16 -15.66 -2.59
CA ASP A 284 -0.88 -16.56 -3.70
C ASP A 284 0.14 -15.97 -4.69
N ILE A 285 -0.02 -14.68 -5.01
CA ILE A 285 0.85 -13.94 -5.94
C ILE A 285 2.26 -13.73 -5.35
N MET A 286 2.36 -13.61 -4.02
CA MET A 286 3.64 -13.46 -3.31
C MET A 286 4.40 -14.79 -3.15
N GLN A 287 3.69 -15.92 -3.20
CA GLN A 287 4.31 -17.25 -3.13
C GLN A 287 4.61 -17.83 -4.52
N GLU A 288 4.11 -17.23 -5.60
CA GLU A 288 4.38 -17.73 -6.95
C GLU A 288 5.87 -17.57 -7.32
N GLY A 289 6.61 -18.68 -7.28
CA GLY A 289 8.04 -18.69 -7.62
C GLY A 289 8.93 -17.97 -6.61
N TRP A 290 8.51 -17.82 -5.36
CA TRP A 290 9.21 -17.04 -4.34
C TRP A 290 10.67 -17.51 -4.04
N LEU A 291 11.00 -18.77 -4.32
CA LEU A 291 12.35 -19.32 -4.16
C LEU A 291 13.24 -19.19 -5.42
N LYS A 292 12.74 -18.62 -6.51
CA LYS A 292 13.46 -18.61 -7.80
C LYS A 292 14.65 -17.65 -7.83
N ASP A 293 14.58 -16.54 -7.10
CA ASP A 293 15.65 -15.54 -7.02
C ASP A 293 15.57 -14.72 -5.72
N PRO A 294 16.65 -14.01 -5.33
CA PRO A 294 16.71 -13.29 -4.06
C PRO A 294 15.66 -12.18 -3.90
N LEU A 295 15.24 -11.54 -5.00
CA LEU A 295 14.24 -10.48 -4.93
C LEU A 295 12.86 -11.07 -4.65
N ASN A 296 12.54 -12.22 -5.26
CA ASN A 296 11.28 -12.93 -5.04
C ASN A 296 11.21 -13.49 -3.62
N PHE A 297 12.35 -13.93 -3.09
CA PHE A 297 12.47 -14.37 -1.71
C PHE A 297 12.16 -13.22 -0.72
N ILE A 298 12.83 -12.07 -0.88
CA ILE A 298 12.64 -10.90 0.01
C ILE A 298 11.21 -10.36 -0.07
N SER A 299 10.62 -10.38 -1.26
CA SER A 299 9.26 -9.88 -1.52
C SER A 299 8.15 -10.83 -1.03
N SER A 300 8.50 -12.09 -0.73
CA SER A 300 7.55 -13.13 -0.35
C SER A 300 6.75 -12.82 0.92
N GLY A 301 5.57 -13.41 1.01
CA GLY A 301 4.72 -13.29 2.21
C GLY A 301 5.40 -13.86 3.45
N VAL A 302 6.20 -14.93 3.31
CA VAL A 302 6.90 -15.57 4.42
C VAL A 302 7.95 -14.64 5.02
N VAL A 303 8.81 -14.04 4.18
CA VAL A 303 9.84 -13.11 4.66
C VAL A 303 9.20 -11.88 5.30
N ARG A 304 8.13 -11.34 4.73
CA ARG A 304 7.40 -10.22 5.34
C ARG A 304 6.79 -10.59 6.70
N LEU A 305 6.21 -11.77 6.86
CA LEU A 305 5.71 -12.24 8.16
C LEU A 305 6.83 -12.38 9.19
N ILE A 306 7.99 -12.92 8.80
CA ILE A 306 9.18 -13.00 9.67
C ILE A 306 9.64 -11.60 10.09
N LEU A 307 9.72 -10.65 9.14
CA LEU A 307 10.08 -9.27 9.43
C LEU A 307 9.10 -8.61 10.40
N ILE A 308 7.79 -8.79 10.18
CA ILE A 308 6.74 -8.28 11.08
C ILE A 308 6.91 -8.86 12.50
N ILE A 309 7.12 -10.17 12.63
CA ILE A 309 7.27 -10.82 13.93
C ILE A 309 8.54 -10.35 14.64
N LEU A 310 9.67 -10.31 13.94
CA LEU A 310 10.96 -9.94 14.53
C LEU A 310 11.01 -8.46 14.90
N LEU A 311 10.61 -7.59 13.99
CA LEU A 311 10.65 -6.14 14.20
C LEU A 311 9.53 -5.66 15.14
N GLY A 312 8.29 -6.07 14.88
CA GLY A 312 7.13 -5.71 15.70
C GLY A 312 7.18 -6.36 17.08
N GLY A 313 7.52 -7.65 17.15
CA GLY A 313 7.68 -8.35 18.43
C GLY A 313 8.85 -7.81 19.25
N GLY A 314 9.98 -7.50 18.61
CA GLY A 314 11.14 -6.90 19.27
C GLY A 314 10.80 -5.52 19.88
N ASP A 315 10.15 -4.66 19.11
CA ASP A 315 9.72 -3.34 19.58
C ASP A 315 8.64 -3.44 20.69
N THR A 316 7.64 -4.32 20.52
CA THR A 316 6.64 -4.58 21.58
C THR A 316 7.31 -5.08 22.86
N GLY A 317 8.28 -5.98 22.76
CA GLY A 317 9.05 -6.48 23.90
C GLY A 317 9.83 -5.36 24.60
N LEU A 318 10.48 -4.49 23.84
CA LEU A 318 11.20 -3.33 24.37
C LEU A 318 10.23 -2.33 25.06
N ALA A 319 9.07 -2.07 24.46
CA ALA A 319 8.04 -1.19 25.01
C ALA A 319 7.48 -1.73 26.33
N ILE A 320 7.22 -3.05 26.42
CA ILE A 320 6.79 -3.71 27.66
C ILE A 320 7.88 -3.59 28.72
N TYR A 321 9.13 -3.90 28.38
CA TYR A 321 10.26 -3.78 29.30
C TYR A 321 10.42 -2.34 29.82
N ALA A 322 10.35 -1.34 28.93
CA ALA A 322 10.44 0.07 29.28
C ALA A 322 9.29 0.51 30.19
N ARG A 323 8.05 0.06 29.93
CA ARG A 323 6.89 0.35 30.80
C ARG A 323 7.08 -0.23 32.21
N LEU A 324 7.56 -1.46 32.32
CA LEU A 324 7.77 -2.14 33.61
C LEU A 324 8.91 -1.55 34.43
N LYS A 325 9.94 -1.01 33.76
CA LYS A 325 11.10 -0.39 34.42
C LYS A 325 10.90 1.09 34.74
N ASN A 326 9.96 1.79 34.10
CA ASN A 326 9.77 3.22 34.32
C ASN A 326 9.02 3.48 35.65
N PRO A 327 9.66 4.11 36.64
CA PRO A 327 9.03 4.43 37.92
C PRO A 327 7.99 5.57 37.78
N ASP A 328 8.09 6.41 36.75
CA ASP A 328 7.16 7.51 36.51
C ASP A 328 5.93 7.03 35.74
N GLU A 329 4.79 7.00 36.43
CA GLU A 329 3.51 6.56 35.85
C GLU A 329 3.03 7.45 34.70
N ARG A 330 3.45 8.72 34.66
CA ARG A 330 2.99 9.72 33.69
C ARG A 330 3.59 9.51 32.30
N THR A 331 4.76 8.88 32.23
CA THR A 331 5.57 8.68 31.01
C THR A 331 5.70 7.21 30.61
N ARG A 332 4.88 6.33 31.19
CA ARG A 332 4.81 4.91 30.80
C ARG A 332 4.38 4.77 29.34
N VAL A 333 5.06 3.88 28.61
CA VAL A 333 4.75 3.60 27.21
C VAL A 333 3.33 3.01 27.08
N GLY A 334 2.48 3.58 26.24
CA GLY A 334 1.11 3.12 26.01
C GLY A 334 1.05 1.94 25.03
N PHE A 335 0.73 0.73 25.51
CA PHE A 335 0.58 -0.46 24.66
C PHE A 335 -0.62 -0.35 23.71
N SER A 336 -1.68 0.31 24.16
CA SER A 336 -2.88 0.57 23.38
C SER A 336 -2.65 1.44 22.15
N ALA A 337 -1.66 2.34 22.18
CA ALA A 337 -1.28 3.12 21.00
C ALA A 337 -0.74 2.21 19.89
N HIS A 338 0.13 1.27 20.24
CA HIS A 338 0.65 0.25 19.33
C HIS A 338 -0.49 -0.63 18.78
N PHE A 339 -1.34 -1.14 19.66
CA PHE A 339 -2.45 -2.00 19.26
C PHE A 339 -3.48 -1.28 18.39
N GLY A 340 -3.87 -0.06 18.76
CA GLY A 340 -4.79 0.78 17.98
C GLY A 340 -4.24 1.11 16.60
N GLY A 341 -2.95 1.46 16.52
CA GLY A 341 -2.25 1.65 15.25
C GLY A 341 -2.26 0.38 14.39
N PHE A 342 -1.93 -0.78 14.97
CA PHE A 342 -1.93 -2.07 14.27
C PHE A 342 -3.29 -2.45 13.70
N ILE A 343 -4.35 -2.35 14.50
CA ILE A 343 -5.71 -2.66 14.04
C ILE A 343 -6.15 -1.67 12.95
N ALA A 344 -5.88 -0.38 13.12
CA ALA A 344 -6.15 0.61 12.08
C ALA A 344 -5.40 0.29 10.78
N GLY A 345 -4.11 -0.04 10.86
CA GLY A 345 -3.30 -0.46 9.72
C GLY A 345 -3.85 -1.69 9.01
N LEU A 346 -4.31 -2.70 9.77
CA LEU A 346 -4.90 -3.92 9.21
C LEU A 346 -6.22 -3.61 8.47
N LEU A 347 -7.13 -2.85 9.10
CA LEU A 347 -8.43 -2.52 8.50
C LEU A 347 -8.27 -1.58 7.30
N LEU A 348 -7.49 -0.51 7.47
CA LEU A 348 -7.23 0.47 6.42
C LEU A 348 -6.33 -0.08 5.32
N GLY A 349 -5.48 -1.06 5.63
CA GLY A 349 -4.65 -1.76 4.65
C GLY A 349 -5.50 -2.43 3.58
N VAL A 350 -6.57 -3.12 3.98
CA VAL A 350 -7.55 -3.75 3.08
C VAL A 350 -8.28 -2.72 2.22
N VAL A 351 -8.57 -1.54 2.77
CA VAL A 351 -9.40 -0.51 2.13
C VAL A 351 -8.59 0.40 1.20
N ILE A 352 -7.40 0.81 1.63
CA ILE A 352 -6.62 1.87 1.00
C ILE A 352 -5.53 1.28 0.10
N LEU A 353 -4.90 0.16 0.46
CA LEU A 353 -3.79 -0.39 -0.33
C LEU A 353 -4.28 -1.08 -1.60
N ARG A 354 -3.33 -1.34 -2.49
CA ARG A 354 -3.63 -1.99 -3.77
C ARG A 354 -3.93 -3.46 -3.55
N ASN A 355 -5.09 -3.89 -4.05
CA ASN A 355 -5.44 -5.29 -4.20
C ASN A 355 -5.17 -5.71 -5.66
N LEU A 356 -4.18 -6.58 -5.85
CA LEU A 356 -3.66 -6.92 -7.18
C LEU A 356 -4.61 -7.85 -7.95
N LYS A 357 -5.37 -8.69 -7.23
CA LYS A 357 -6.38 -9.58 -7.81
C LYS A 357 -7.58 -9.68 -6.87
N VAL A 358 -8.67 -9.00 -7.24
CA VAL A 358 -9.87 -8.91 -6.40
C VAL A 358 -10.72 -10.18 -6.49
N GLU A 359 -10.90 -10.88 -5.38
CA GLU A 359 -11.82 -12.00 -5.21
C GLU A 359 -13.19 -11.54 -4.66
N LYS A 360 -14.24 -12.35 -4.82
CA LYS A 360 -15.61 -11.94 -4.44
C LYS A 360 -15.79 -11.67 -2.93
N TRP A 361 -15.14 -12.47 -2.09
CA TRP A 361 -15.25 -12.37 -0.62
C TRP A 361 -14.59 -11.08 -0.08
N GLU A 362 -13.58 -10.58 -0.79
CA GLU A 362 -12.82 -9.39 -0.43
C GLU A 362 -13.66 -8.11 -0.46
N LYS A 363 -14.71 -8.09 -1.29
CA LYS A 363 -15.66 -6.96 -1.34
C LYS A 363 -16.49 -6.85 -0.07
N VAL A 364 -16.94 -7.99 0.45
CA VAL A 364 -17.68 -8.02 1.72
C VAL A 364 -16.73 -7.64 2.86
N PHE A 365 -15.51 -8.19 2.84
CA PHE A 365 -14.49 -7.88 3.83
C PHE A 365 -14.10 -6.40 3.84
N PHE A 366 -13.96 -5.76 2.68
CA PHE A 366 -13.72 -4.33 2.54
C PHE A 366 -14.75 -3.47 3.29
N TRP A 367 -16.05 -3.72 3.10
CA TRP A 367 -17.11 -2.97 3.78
C TRP A 367 -17.13 -3.23 5.28
N ILE A 368 -16.85 -4.48 5.70
CA ILE A 368 -16.70 -4.84 7.11
C ILE A 368 -15.55 -4.04 7.74
N CYS A 369 -14.40 -3.94 7.07
CA CYS A 369 -13.26 -3.17 7.56
C CYS A 369 -13.58 -1.68 7.73
N ILE A 370 -14.28 -1.06 6.77
CA ILE A 370 -14.75 0.33 6.87
C ILE A 370 -15.67 0.49 8.08
N LEU A 371 -16.67 -0.38 8.21
CA LEU A 371 -17.64 -0.31 9.31
C LEU A 371 -16.93 -0.36 10.67
N PHE A 372 -16.05 -1.33 10.89
CA PHE A 372 -15.33 -1.47 12.16
C PHE A 372 -14.42 -0.26 12.45
N PHE A 373 -13.70 0.25 11.46
CA PHE A 373 -12.84 1.42 11.66
C PHE A 373 -13.64 2.67 12.02
N VAL A 374 -14.76 2.91 11.31
CA VAL A 374 -15.64 4.06 11.57
C VAL A 374 -16.30 3.95 12.94
N LEU A 375 -16.81 2.77 13.32
CA LEU A 375 -17.39 2.55 14.65
C LEU A 375 -16.38 2.80 15.76
N PHE A 376 -15.15 2.28 15.62
CA PHE A 376 -14.06 2.53 16.56
C PHE A 376 -13.75 4.03 16.67
N ALA A 377 -13.56 4.72 15.54
CA ALA A 377 -13.22 6.14 15.54
C ALA A 377 -14.32 6.98 16.18
N ILE A 378 -15.59 6.76 15.83
CA ILE A 378 -16.73 7.47 16.41
C ILE A 378 -16.80 7.21 17.92
N ALA A 379 -16.69 5.96 18.36
CA ALA A 379 -16.76 5.63 19.78
C ALA A 379 -15.63 6.31 20.59
N ALA A 380 -14.39 6.30 20.07
CA ALA A 380 -13.25 6.93 20.74
C ALA A 380 -13.34 8.46 20.74
N ILE A 381 -13.84 9.07 19.65
CA ILE A 381 -14.08 10.52 19.59
C ILE A 381 -15.15 10.92 20.61
N LEU A 382 -16.28 10.21 20.65
CA LEU A 382 -17.35 10.45 21.63
C LEU A 382 -16.83 10.28 23.05
N PHE A 383 -16.00 9.26 23.32
CA PHE A 383 -15.35 9.11 24.61
C PHE A 383 -14.54 10.37 24.98
N ASN A 384 -13.68 10.86 24.09
CA ASN A 384 -12.87 12.05 24.39
C ASN A 384 -13.71 13.32 24.60
N VAL A 385 -14.81 13.48 23.87
CA VAL A 385 -15.73 14.61 24.02
C VAL A 385 -16.47 14.58 25.36
N PHE A 386 -16.89 13.40 25.82
CA PHE A 386 -17.78 13.25 26.99
C PHE A 386 -17.09 12.78 28.27
N CYS A 387 -15.85 12.28 28.21
CA CYS A 387 -15.16 11.69 29.36
C CYS A 387 -15.02 12.63 30.56
N VAL A 388 -14.83 13.93 30.31
CA VAL A 388 -14.76 14.97 31.35
C VAL A 388 -16.13 15.17 32.00
N ARG A 389 -17.22 15.20 31.20
CA ARG A 389 -18.59 15.36 31.72
C ARG A 389 -19.04 14.17 32.59
N ILE A 390 -18.53 12.97 32.29
CA ILE A 390 -18.89 11.73 32.99
C ILE A 390 -17.93 11.47 34.18
N ASN A 391 -17.04 12.41 34.50
CA ASN A 391 -16.03 12.29 35.57
C ASN A 391 -15.15 11.03 35.44
N LYS A 392 -14.99 10.52 34.22
CA LYS A 392 -14.18 9.33 33.89
C LYS A 392 -12.74 9.68 33.57
N CYS A 393 -12.50 10.91 33.14
CA CYS A 393 -11.18 11.46 32.90
C CYS A 393 -11.14 12.90 33.44
N PRO A 394 -11.26 13.11 34.77
CA PRO A 394 -11.12 14.44 35.34
C PRO A 394 -9.79 15.04 34.87
N ALA A 395 -9.76 16.35 34.61
CA ALA A 395 -8.51 17.05 34.36
C ALA A 395 -7.61 16.80 35.57
N SER A 396 -6.64 15.90 35.45
CA SER A 396 -5.67 15.67 36.49
C SER A 396 -4.92 16.99 36.63
N ILE A 397 -5.20 17.71 37.73
CA ILE A 397 -4.34 18.80 38.16
C ILE A 397 -3.04 18.10 38.51
N TRP A 398 -2.08 18.16 37.58
CA TRP A 398 -0.72 17.82 37.89
C TRP A 398 -0.26 18.89 38.87
N ASN A 399 -0.10 18.54 40.15
CA ASN A 399 0.65 19.41 41.06
C ASN A 399 2.03 19.58 40.41
N THR A 400 2.25 20.80 39.93
CA THR A 400 3.50 21.29 39.32
C THR A 400 4.62 21.24 40.33
#